data_AF-A0A078LWY0-F1
#
_entry.id   AF-A0A078LWY0-F1
#
_cell.length_a   1.000
_cell.length_b   1.000
_cell.length_c   1.000
_cell.angle_alpha   90.00
_cell.angle_beta   90.00
_cell.angle_gamma   90.00
#
_symmetry.space_group_name_H-M   'P 1'
#
loop_
_entity.id
_entity.type
_entity.pdbx_description
1 polymer ?
#
loop_
_entity_poly.entity_id
_entity_poly.type
_entity_poly.pdbx_seq_one_letter_code
_entity_poly.pdbx_strand_id
1 'polypeptide(L)'
;MQKDILEKAGEIIKKDQGIFLEALTNQEKTTLIHALRPKYKLYQLLTSIDIPKSSYCYHKKQLALPNKYNYVRVQIIDIFKVGKCLYAYRWIHASLKNIEIILSKKSATYNAGKNLVAKSIKMRKYSSYDGEISPVVPNILK
;
A
#
# COMPACT_ATOMS: atom_id res chain seq x y z
N MET A 1 9.01 25.99 15.12
CA MET A 1 9.22 25.55 13.73
C MET A 1 9.74 24.13 13.63
N GLN A 2 10.97 23.83 14.08
CA GLN A 2 11.52 22.47 13.96
C GLN A 2 10.73 21.42 14.76
N LYS A 3 10.29 21.77 15.98
CA LYS A 3 9.37 20.96 16.79
C LYS A 3 8.06 20.65 16.05
N ASP A 4 7.40 21.69 15.51
CA ASP A 4 6.15 21.56 14.75
C ASP A 4 6.32 20.71 13.47
N ILE A 5 7.48 20.82 12.81
CA ILE A 5 7.82 20.00 11.64
C ILE A 5 7.88 18.52 12.04
N LEU A 6 8.57 18.20 13.14
CA LEU A 6 8.68 16.81 13.60
C LEU A 6 7.33 16.27 14.09
N GLU A 7 6.56 17.07 14.81
CA GLU A 7 5.21 16.70 15.28
C GLU A 7 4.28 16.41 14.10
N LYS A 8 4.23 17.30 13.09
CA LYS A 8 3.43 17.08 11.88
C LYS A 8 3.96 15.96 11.00
N ALA A 9 5.28 15.74 10.96
CA ALA A 9 5.85 14.58 10.29
C ALA A 9 5.37 13.27 10.92
N GLY A 10 5.33 13.21 12.26
CA GLY A 10 4.81 12.07 13.01
C GLY A 10 3.34 11.78 12.70
N GLU A 11 2.49 12.80 12.69
CA GLU A 11 1.06 12.66 12.36
C GLU A 11 0.82 12.12 10.94
N ILE A 12 1.57 12.63 9.95
CA ILE A 12 1.39 12.28 8.54
C ILE A 12 1.91 10.88 8.25
N ILE A 13 3.04 10.49 8.85
CA ILE A 13 3.77 9.28 8.46
C ILE A 13 3.27 8.03 9.20
N LYS A 14 2.67 8.14 10.38
CA LYS A 14 2.10 7.00 11.16
C LYS A 14 2.98 5.72 11.21
N LYS A 15 4.31 5.81 11.02
CA LYS A 15 5.22 4.65 10.97
C LYS A 15 6.11 4.61 12.19
N ASP A 16 6.28 3.39 12.69
CA ASP A 16 7.17 2.97 13.78
C ASP A 16 8.68 3.10 13.47
N GLN A 17 9.08 3.75 12.36
CA GLN A 17 10.45 3.73 11.81
C GLN A 17 11.32 4.97 12.12
N GLY A 18 10.86 5.86 13.00
CA GLY A 18 11.61 7.09 13.35
C GLY A 18 11.47 8.19 12.30
N ILE A 19 11.54 9.45 12.76
CA ILE A 19 11.23 10.64 11.96
C ILE A 19 12.52 11.17 11.32
N PHE A 20 12.98 10.52 10.25
CA PHE A 20 14.11 11.03 9.46
C PHE A 20 13.58 11.93 8.33
N LEU A 21 13.70 13.26 8.50
CA LEU A 21 13.26 14.24 7.49
C LEU A 21 13.97 14.07 6.14
N GLU A 22 15.20 13.59 6.16
CA GLU A 22 16.02 13.31 4.97
C GLU A 22 15.50 12.10 4.18
N ALA A 23 14.89 11.13 4.86
CA ALA A 23 14.35 9.92 4.23
C ALA A 23 12.96 10.11 3.62
N LEU A 24 12.30 11.25 3.84
CA LEU A 24 10.99 11.52 3.25
C LEU A 24 11.09 11.65 1.73
N THR A 25 10.09 11.09 1.06
CA THR A 25 9.87 11.35 -0.36
C THR A 25 9.47 12.81 -0.59
N ASN A 26 9.80 13.35 -1.76
CA ASN A 26 9.41 14.73 -2.12
C ASN A 26 7.90 14.96 -2.03
N GLN A 27 7.07 13.93 -2.28
CA GLN A 27 5.62 14.00 -2.10
C GLN A 27 5.25 14.21 -0.62
N GLU A 28 5.80 13.40 0.28
CA GLU A 28 5.57 13.54 1.72
C GLU A 28 6.05 14.91 2.23
N LYS A 29 7.25 15.35 1.82
CA LYS A 29 7.76 16.70 2.12
C LYS A 29 6.77 17.78 1.69
N THR A 30 6.17 17.67 0.51
CA THR A 30 5.16 18.65 0.06
C THR A 30 3.88 18.63 0.86
N THR A 31 3.39 17.45 1.28
CA THR A 31 2.21 17.35 2.13
C THR A 31 2.45 17.99 3.50
N LEU A 32 3.65 17.81 4.05
CA LEU A 32 4.06 18.42 5.30
C LEU A 32 4.16 19.95 5.19
N ILE A 33 4.80 20.46 4.13
CA ILE A 33 4.85 21.91 3.86
C ILE A 33 3.45 22.48 3.68
N HIS A 34 2.56 21.75 3.00
CA HIS A 34 1.18 22.18 2.79
C HIS A 34 0.42 22.30 4.12
N ALA A 35 0.60 21.34 5.04
CA ALA A 35 -0.02 21.36 6.36
C ALA A 35 0.52 22.49 7.26
N LEU A 36 1.80 22.85 7.13
CA LEU A 36 2.45 23.91 7.91
C LEU A 36 2.33 25.30 7.29
N ARG A 37 1.86 25.38 6.03
CA ARG A 37 1.69 26.62 5.29
C ARG A 37 0.90 27.73 6.00
N PRO A 38 -0.18 27.46 6.76
CA PRO A 38 -0.90 28.53 7.46
C PRO A 38 -0.12 29.15 8.62
N LYS A 39 0.87 28.44 9.19
CA LYS A 39 1.65 28.91 10.34
C LYS A 39 2.98 29.58 9.95
N TYR A 40 3.58 29.18 8.83
CA TYR A 40 4.93 29.59 8.45
C TYR A 40 5.06 30.06 6.99
N LYS A 41 6.06 30.92 6.72
CA LYS A 41 6.36 31.38 5.36
C LYS A 41 6.94 30.24 4.51
N LEU A 42 6.55 30.18 3.24
CA LEU A 42 6.95 29.09 2.34
C LEU A 42 8.47 28.96 2.21
N TYR A 43 9.17 30.08 2.06
CA TYR A 43 10.63 30.08 1.89
C TYR A 43 11.33 29.39 3.07
N GLN A 44 10.93 29.71 4.31
CA GLN A 44 11.48 29.10 5.52
C GLN A 44 11.20 27.59 5.57
N LEU A 45 10.02 27.16 5.13
CA LEU A 45 9.66 25.74 5.08
C LEU A 45 10.47 24.97 4.03
N LEU A 46 10.70 25.56 2.85
CA LEU A 46 11.51 24.94 1.80
C LEU A 46 12.96 24.73 2.25
N THR A 47 13.55 25.72 2.93
CA THR A 47 14.93 25.63 3.44
C THR A 47 15.06 24.63 4.59
N SER A 48 14.07 24.56 5.50
CA SER A 48 14.13 23.67 6.66
C SER A 48 13.91 22.19 6.34
N ILE A 49 13.13 21.87 5.29
CA ILE A 49 12.80 20.49 4.88
C ILE A 49 13.71 20.02 3.73
N ASP A 50 14.56 20.92 3.23
CA ASP A 50 15.47 20.72 2.12
C ASP A 50 14.74 20.12 0.90
N ILE A 51 13.88 20.94 0.29
CA ILE A 51 13.21 20.62 -0.97
C ILE A 51 13.28 21.81 -1.93
N PRO A 52 13.68 21.60 -3.20
CA PRO A 52 13.72 22.68 -4.16
C PRO A 52 12.30 23.15 -4.50
N LYS A 53 12.16 24.46 -4.76
CA LYS A 53 10.89 25.11 -5.09
C LYS A 53 10.20 24.48 -6.30
N SER A 54 10.97 24.04 -7.30
CA SER A 54 10.46 23.36 -8.50
C SER A 54 9.75 22.05 -8.14
N SER A 55 10.39 21.20 -7.34
CA SER A 55 9.79 19.93 -6.85
C SER A 55 8.57 20.19 -5.98
N TYR A 56 8.61 21.21 -5.12
CA TYR A 56 7.44 21.60 -4.35
C TYR A 56 6.25 21.98 -5.24
N CYS A 57 6.48 22.87 -6.21
CA CYS A 57 5.43 23.30 -7.13
C CYS A 57 4.88 22.15 -7.99
N TYR A 58 5.73 21.23 -8.43
CA TYR A 58 5.32 20.04 -9.17
C TYR A 58 4.40 19.16 -8.33
N HIS A 59 4.83 18.73 -7.15
CA HIS A 59 4.04 17.83 -6.31
C HIS A 59 2.78 18.50 -5.75
N LYS A 60 2.82 19.80 -5.45
CA LYS A 60 1.61 20.57 -5.09
C LYS A 60 0.55 20.53 -6.21
N LYS A 61 0.97 20.72 -7.46
CA LYS A 61 0.06 20.60 -8.61
C LYS A 61 -0.51 19.19 -8.73
N GLN A 62 0.33 18.16 -8.57
CA GLN A 62 -0.11 16.77 -8.61
C GLN A 62 -1.10 16.42 -7.50
N LEU A 63 -0.93 16.95 -6.29
CA LEU A 63 -1.86 16.75 -5.16
C LEU A 63 -3.23 17.37 -5.41
N ALA A 64 -3.30 18.47 -6.19
CA ALA A 64 -4.56 19.11 -6.55
C ALA A 64 -5.32 18.37 -7.66
N LEU A 65 -4.62 17.54 -8.45
CA LEU A 65 -5.25 16.78 -9.52
C LEU A 65 -5.93 15.53 -8.97
N PRO A 66 -7.16 15.21 -9.44
CA PRO A 66 -7.79 13.96 -9.09
C PRO A 66 -6.94 12.79 -9.62
N ASN A 67 -6.76 11.77 -8.78
CA ASN A 67 -6.02 10.58 -9.18
C ASN A 67 -6.79 9.85 -10.30
N LYS A 68 -6.24 9.90 -11.52
CA LYS A 68 -6.83 9.31 -12.74
C LYS A 68 -7.31 7.87 -12.57
N TYR A 69 -6.63 7.08 -11.75
CA TYR A 69 -6.90 5.66 -11.56
C TYR A 69 -7.63 5.35 -10.26
N ASN A 70 -8.15 6.34 -9.54
CA ASN A 70 -8.82 6.11 -8.27
C ASN A 70 -10.06 5.23 -8.44
N TYR A 71 -10.92 5.58 -9.41
CA TYR A 71 -12.11 4.80 -9.76
C TYR A 71 -11.76 3.35 -10.12
N VAL A 72 -10.75 3.16 -10.97
CA VAL A 72 -10.25 1.84 -11.38
C VAL A 72 -9.77 1.03 -10.18
N ARG A 73 -9.07 1.65 -9.22
CA ARG A 73 -8.59 0.96 -8.02
C ARG A 73 -9.73 0.45 -7.15
N VAL A 74 -10.78 1.26 -6.97
CA VAL A 74 -11.98 0.84 -6.23
C VAL A 74 -12.60 -0.39 -6.89
N GLN A 75 -12.83 -0.33 -8.20
CA GLN A 75 -13.37 -1.47 -8.96
C GLN A 75 -12.51 -2.73 -8.85
N ILE A 76 -11.19 -2.58 -8.95
CA ILE A 76 -10.26 -3.71 -8.79
C ILE A 76 -10.41 -4.36 -7.40
N ILE A 77 -10.50 -3.56 -6.34
CA ILE A 77 -10.65 -4.05 -4.96
C ILE A 77 -11.98 -4.78 -4.80
N ASP A 78 -13.06 -4.24 -5.34
CA ASP A 78 -14.40 -4.82 -5.22
C ASP A 78 -14.48 -6.15 -5.98
N ILE A 79 -13.96 -6.19 -7.22
CA ILE A 79 -13.81 -7.42 -8.00
C ILE A 79 -13.00 -8.47 -7.21
N PHE A 80 -11.87 -8.06 -6.64
CA PHE A 80 -11.02 -8.97 -5.88
C PHE A 80 -11.71 -9.55 -4.63
N LYS A 81 -12.49 -8.73 -3.91
CA LYS A 81 -13.30 -9.16 -2.76
C LYS A 81 -14.42 -10.11 -3.16
N VAL A 82 -15.14 -9.83 -4.24
CA VAL A 82 -16.15 -10.74 -4.81
C VAL A 82 -15.52 -12.10 -5.14
N GLY A 83 -14.29 -12.07 -5.66
CA GLY A 83 -13.47 -13.26 -5.92
C GLY A 83 -12.88 -13.95 -4.67
N LYS A 84 -13.35 -13.63 -3.46
CA LYS A 84 -12.84 -14.15 -2.17
C LYS A 84 -11.33 -13.97 -1.98
N CYS A 85 -10.73 -12.98 -2.66
CA CYS A 85 -9.29 -12.74 -2.68
C CYS A 85 -8.46 -13.93 -3.20
N LEU A 86 -9.04 -14.87 -3.95
CA LEU A 86 -8.35 -16.07 -4.45
C LEU A 86 -7.71 -15.82 -5.81
N TYR A 87 -8.33 -14.96 -6.62
CA TYR A 87 -8.00 -14.82 -8.02
C TYR A 87 -6.93 -13.76 -8.28
N ALA A 88 -6.05 -14.07 -9.24
CA ALA A 88 -4.93 -13.22 -9.63
C ALA A 88 -5.32 -12.18 -10.69
N TYR A 89 -4.34 -11.35 -11.08
CA TYR A 89 -4.50 -10.23 -12.02
C TYR A 89 -5.14 -10.60 -13.37
N ARG A 90 -5.02 -11.85 -13.85
CA ARG A 90 -5.64 -12.30 -15.11
C ARG A 90 -7.15 -12.24 -15.04
N TRP A 91 -7.70 -12.72 -13.93
CA TRP A 91 -9.14 -12.69 -13.71
C TRP A 91 -9.62 -11.27 -13.47
N ILE A 92 -8.87 -10.46 -12.71
CA ILE A 92 -9.16 -9.03 -12.52
C ILE A 92 -9.23 -8.31 -13.88
N HIS A 93 -8.28 -8.57 -14.79
CA HIS A 93 -8.28 -7.97 -16.13
C HIS A 93 -9.50 -8.39 -16.96
N ALA A 94 -9.87 -9.68 -16.93
CA ALA A 94 -11.08 -10.17 -17.60
C ALA A 94 -12.36 -9.54 -17.03
N SER A 95 -12.47 -9.47 -15.70
CA SER A 95 -13.61 -8.85 -15.01
C SER A 95 -13.73 -7.36 -15.30
N LEU A 96 -12.61 -6.62 -15.37
CA LEU A 96 -12.61 -5.22 -15.79
C LEU A 96 -13.11 -5.05 -17.23
N LYS A 97 -12.72 -5.97 -18.13
CA LYS A 97 -13.20 -5.97 -19.52
C LYS A 97 -14.71 -6.20 -19.60
N ASN A 98 -15.26 -7.05 -18.73
CA ASN A 98 -16.70 -7.30 -18.65
C ASN A 98 -17.50 -6.08 -18.15
N ILE A 99 -16.86 -5.16 -17.41
CA ILE A 99 -17.44 -3.89 -16.95
C ILE A 99 -17.09 -2.74 -17.92
N GLU A 100 -16.67 -3.07 -19.15
CA GLU A 100 -16.28 -2.12 -20.21
C GLU A 100 -15.09 -1.20 -19.88
N ILE A 101 -14.32 -1.51 -18.82
CA ILE A 101 -13.11 -0.77 -18.46
C ILE A 101 -11.93 -1.33 -19.25
N ILE A 102 -11.57 -0.65 -20.34
CA ILE A 102 -10.45 -1.05 -21.19
C ILE A 102 -9.13 -0.55 -20.59
N LEU A 103 -8.41 -1.45 -19.92
CA LEU A 103 -7.06 -1.21 -19.41
C LEU A 103 -6.08 -2.23 -19.99
N SER A 104 -4.85 -1.77 -20.20
CA SER A 104 -3.76 -2.69 -20.49
C SER A 104 -3.51 -3.58 -19.26
N LYS A 105 -3.12 -4.83 -19.51
CA LYS A 105 -2.75 -5.79 -18.46
C LYS A 105 -1.72 -5.21 -17.48
N LYS A 106 -0.73 -4.47 -18.01
CA LYS A 106 0.33 -3.82 -17.22
C LYS A 106 -0.24 -2.75 -16.29
N SER A 107 -1.13 -1.89 -16.79
CA SER A 107 -1.79 -0.86 -15.96
C SER A 107 -2.72 -1.46 -14.91
N ALA A 108 -3.46 -2.53 -15.23
CA ALA A 108 -4.29 -3.22 -14.25
C ALA A 108 -3.44 -3.81 -13.10
N THR A 109 -2.32 -4.46 -13.44
CA THR A 109 -1.39 -5.05 -12.45
C THR A 109 -0.73 -3.97 -11.59
N TYR A 110 -0.30 -2.86 -12.18
CA TYR A 110 0.28 -1.74 -11.44
C TYR A 110 -0.73 -1.08 -10.48
N ASN A 111 -1.97 -0.88 -10.94
CA ASN A 111 -3.02 -0.26 -10.12
C ASN A 111 -3.59 -1.18 -9.04
N ALA A 112 -3.63 -2.50 -9.29
CA ALA A 112 -3.85 -3.53 -8.29
C ALA A 112 -2.84 -3.43 -7.13
N GLY A 113 -1.63 -2.93 -7.40
CA GLY A 113 -0.61 -2.69 -6.39
C GLY A 113 -0.03 -3.96 -5.78
N LYS A 114 0.84 -3.78 -4.77
CA LYS A 114 1.47 -4.88 -4.01
C LYS A 114 0.55 -5.48 -2.93
N ASN A 115 -0.62 -4.90 -2.71
CA ASN A 115 -1.48 -5.21 -1.56
C ASN A 115 -2.57 -6.24 -1.88
N LEU A 116 -2.77 -6.62 -3.14
CA LEU A 116 -3.68 -7.69 -3.53
C LEU A 116 -2.92 -9.02 -3.50
N VAL A 117 -2.64 -9.49 -2.29
CA VAL A 117 -2.06 -10.82 -2.07
C VAL A 117 -3.19 -11.83 -2.13
N ALA A 118 -3.13 -12.72 -3.12
CA ALA A 118 -4.08 -13.81 -3.22
C ALA A 118 -3.99 -14.67 -1.95
N LYS A 119 -5.14 -15.01 -1.37
CA LYS A 119 -5.22 -15.89 -0.21
C LYS A 119 -4.70 -17.27 -0.63
N SER A 120 -3.51 -17.63 -0.16
CA SER A 120 -2.98 -18.98 -0.33
C SER A 120 -3.64 -19.89 0.71
N ILE A 121 -4.34 -20.92 0.26
CA ILE A 121 -4.83 -21.98 1.14
C ILE A 121 -3.68 -22.98 1.31
N LYS A 122 -3.23 -23.21 2.55
CA LYS A 122 -2.26 -24.25 2.84
C LYS A 122 -2.90 -25.61 2.56
N MET A 123 -2.47 -26.27 1.49
CA MET A 123 -2.85 -27.66 1.25
C MET A 123 -2.11 -28.56 2.25
N ARG A 124 -2.84 -29.45 2.90
CA ARG A 124 -2.23 -30.48 3.76
C ARG A 124 -1.43 -31.41 2.86
N LYS A 125 -0.20 -31.76 3.27
CA LYS A 125 0.54 -32.83 2.57
C LYS A 125 -0.26 -34.11 2.68
N TYR A 126 -0.31 -34.88 1.59
CA TYR A 126 -0.95 -36.18 1.60
C TYR A 126 -0.32 -37.06 2.68
N SER A 127 -1.18 -37.66 3.51
CA SER A 127 -0.82 -38.68 4.49
C SER A 127 -1.76 -39.85 4.25
N SER A 128 -1.22 -40.99 3.85
CA SER A 128 -1.97 -42.25 3.75
C SER A 128 -2.27 -42.85 5.13
N TYR A 129 -1.55 -42.39 6.15
CA TYR A 129 -1.74 -42.79 7.53
C TYR A 129 -2.87 -41.99 8.17
N ASP A 130 -3.93 -42.70 8.56
CA ASP A 130 -5.14 -42.13 9.19
C ASP A 130 -5.06 -42.13 10.73
N GLY A 131 -3.86 -42.42 11.27
CA GLY A 131 -3.62 -42.65 12.70
C GLY A 131 -3.69 -44.12 13.09
N GLU A 132 -3.35 -44.41 14.34
CA GLU A 132 -3.50 -45.77 14.89
C GLU A 132 -4.93 -45.96 15.37
N ILE A 133 -5.57 -47.02 14.87
CA ILE A 133 -6.93 -47.41 15.26
C ILE A 133 -6.95 -47.94 16.70
N SER A 134 -5.80 -48.42 17.19
CA SER A 134 -5.64 -49.04 18.51
C SER A 134 -4.52 -48.36 19.31
N PRO A 135 -4.62 -48.32 20.65
CA PRO A 135 -3.61 -47.68 21.48
C PRO A 135 -2.25 -48.38 21.35
N VAL A 136 -1.18 -47.57 21.24
CA VAL A 136 0.21 -48.04 21.25
C VAL A 136 0.48 -48.90 22.49
N VAL A 137 0.99 -50.12 22.28
CA VAL A 137 1.40 -51.02 23.36
C VAL A 137 2.59 -50.39 24.10
N PRO A 138 2.57 -50.33 25.45
CA PRO A 138 3.64 -49.71 26.22
C PRO A 138 4.99 -50.41 25.98
N ASN A 139 6.04 -49.63 25.77
CA ASN A 139 7.39 -50.15 25.56
C ASN A 139 7.90 -50.82 26.86
N ILE A 140 8.17 -52.12 26.77
CA ILE A 140 8.54 -52.98 27.90
C ILE A 140 10.08 -52.97 28.10
N LEU A 141 10.83 -52.41 27.16
CA LEU A 141 12.28 -52.29 27.26
C LEU A 141 12.66 -50.85 27.61
N LYS A 142 13.27 -50.72 28.79
CA LYS A 142 13.95 -49.52 29.29
C LYS A 142 15.45 -49.68 29.13
#